data_AF-A0A066RKA2-F1
#
_entry.id   AF-A0A066RKA2-F1
#
_cell.length_a   1.000
_cell.length_b   1.000
_cell.length_c   1.000
_cell.angle_alpha   90.00
_cell.angle_beta   90.00
_cell.angle_gamma   90.00
#
_symmetry.space_group_name_H-M   'P 1'
#
loop_
_entity.id
_entity.type
_entity.pdbx_description
1 polymer ?
#
loop_
_entity_poly.entity_id
_entity_poly.type
_entity_poly.pdbx_seq_one_letter_code
_entity_poly.pdbx_strand_id
1 'polypeptide(L)'
;MLSETEVNDLRKHLNRSASTIFVIGQGIDFKPELSWHNQVVRDLYSDDEGVVEQSWKALLSMTPQAQKIPFIGSYTQYVSQTALIDVANFYILNTSISGEIGVTSKNTVVVNLNGLLHKGVCKATGVIKDISTPEDTKDLTPAFIPLSENYQPFYDVVHDLEKFVEKQEVRSVFFIGVSGKCPVVESIFNRALMRSTMKDPVFKCVVNTEATYMDDEADLVVRADAKDFLRLLSQSFPDGERYFND
;
A
#
# COMPACT_ATOMS: atom_id res chain seq x y z
N MET A 1 21.33 -4.35 -4.71
CA MET A 1 21.21 -5.08 -3.43
C MET A 1 21.73 -4.15 -2.35
N LEU A 2 21.02 -4.00 -1.22
CA LEU A 2 21.40 -3.06 -0.15
C LEU A 2 22.65 -3.53 0.58
N SER A 3 23.50 -2.58 0.95
CA SER A 3 24.60 -2.80 1.88
C SER A 3 24.11 -3.01 3.32
N GLU A 4 24.93 -3.62 4.17
CA GLU A 4 24.61 -3.79 5.59
C GLU A 4 24.38 -2.44 6.30
N THR A 5 25.10 -1.39 5.90
CA THR A 5 24.92 -0.05 6.45
C THR A 5 23.52 0.50 6.12
N GLU A 6 23.08 0.39 4.87
CA GLU A 6 21.74 0.83 4.45
C GLU A 6 20.63 0.02 5.15
N VAL A 7 20.81 -1.29 5.31
CA VAL A 7 19.87 -2.13 6.07
C VAL A 7 19.81 -1.70 7.54
N ASN A 8 20.96 -1.40 8.15
CA ASN A 8 21.01 -0.92 9.54
C ASN A 8 20.36 0.46 9.70
N ASP A 9 20.52 1.35 8.74
CA ASP A 9 19.89 2.67 8.78
C ASP A 9 18.37 2.57 8.56
N LEU A 10 17.91 1.72 7.64
CA LEU A 10 16.50 1.37 7.49
C LEU A 10 15.91 0.83 8.80
N ARG A 11 16.63 -0.06 9.49
CA ARG A 11 16.22 -0.58 10.81
C ARG A 11 16.10 0.53 11.84
N LYS A 12 17.04 1.47 11.88
CA LYS A 12 16.96 2.62 12.79
C LYS A 12 15.75 3.49 12.49
N HIS A 13 15.45 3.77 11.22
CA HIS A 13 14.29 4.57 10.83
C HIS A 13 12.98 3.88 11.24
N LEU A 14 12.83 2.61 10.93
CA LEU A 14 11.64 1.83 11.27
C LEU A 14 11.47 1.61 12.79
N ASN A 15 12.56 1.44 13.56
CA ASN A 15 12.49 1.30 15.03
C ASN A 15 12.24 2.63 15.76
N ARG A 16 12.72 3.74 15.22
CA ARG A 16 12.52 5.09 15.81
C ARG A 16 11.19 5.72 15.40
N SER A 17 10.58 5.22 14.32
CA SER A 17 9.36 5.77 13.77
C SER A 17 8.14 5.06 14.35
N ALA A 18 7.52 5.67 15.36
CA ALA A 18 6.15 5.36 15.75
C ALA A 18 5.11 5.94 14.76
N SER A 19 5.54 6.46 13.60
CA SER A 19 4.69 7.14 12.62
C SER A 19 5.30 7.01 11.22
N THR A 20 5.05 5.85 10.61
CA THR A 20 5.51 5.50 9.25
C THR A 20 4.32 5.41 8.31
N ILE A 21 4.46 5.98 7.12
CA ILE A 21 3.50 5.80 6.03
C ILE A 21 4.08 4.80 5.03
N PHE A 22 3.26 3.83 4.63
CA PHE A 22 3.59 2.91 3.54
C PHE A 22 2.67 3.19 2.35
N VAL A 23 3.26 3.50 1.20
CA VAL A 23 2.57 3.63 -0.08
C VAL A 23 2.95 2.41 -0.93
N ILE A 24 1.99 1.53 -1.13
CA ILE A 24 2.17 0.24 -1.80
C ILE A 24 1.56 0.31 -3.20
N GLY A 25 2.40 0.12 -4.20
CA GLY A 25 2.02 0.12 -5.59
C GLY A 25 1.88 -1.27 -6.17
N GLN A 26 1.42 -1.31 -7.43
CA GLN A 26 1.25 -2.54 -8.20
C GLN A 26 2.54 -3.32 -8.42
N GLY A 27 3.72 -2.70 -8.27
CA GLY A 27 5.01 -3.39 -8.34
C GLY A 27 5.17 -4.49 -7.28
N ILE A 28 4.33 -4.50 -6.24
CA ILE A 28 4.27 -5.64 -5.30
C ILE A 28 3.74 -6.92 -5.96
N ASP A 29 2.98 -6.81 -7.03
CA ASP A 29 2.31 -7.92 -7.71
C ASP A 29 2.59 -7.87 -9.21
N PHE A 30 3.80 -7.49 -9.63
CA PHE A 30 4.10 -7.28 -11.04
C PHE A 30 3.89 -8.56 -11.86
N LYS A 31 2.72 -8.60 -12.48
CA LYS A 31 2.27 -9.59 -13.44
C LYS A 31 1.77 -8.80 -14.65
N PRO A 32 2.25 -9.08 -15.87
CA PRO A 32 1.81 -8.36 -17.06
C PRO A 32 0.29 -8.32 -17.19
N GLU A 33 -0.40 -9.39 -16.81
CA GLU A 33 -1.86 -9.51 -16.83
C GLU A 33 -2.57 -8.62 -15.80
N LEU A 34 -1.92 -8.22 -14.71
CA LEU A 34 -2.48 -7.30 -13.72
C LEU A 34 -2.07 -5.86 -13.97
N SER A 35 -1.14 -5.60 -14.89
CA SER A 35 -0.63 -4.26 -15.19
C SER A 35 -1.72 -3.27 -15.61
N TRP A 36 -1.56 -2.00 -15.24
CA TRP A 36 -2.37 -0.88 -15.77
C TRP A 36 -2.40 -0.79 -17.31
N HIS A 37 -1.39 -1.36 -17.98
CA HIS A 37 -1.36 -1.42 -19.44
C HIS A 37 -2.31 -2.47 -20.04
N ASN A 38 -2.86 -3.37 -19.23
CA ASN A 38 -3.88 -4.33 -19.65
C ASN A 38 -5.27 -3.68 -19.70
N GLN A 39 -5.99 -3.84 -20.82
CA GLN A 39 -7.34 -3.32 -20.98
C GLN A 39 -8.30 -3.86 -19.91
N VAL A 40 -8.21 -5.15 -19.58
CA VAL A 40 -9.09 -5.79 -18.59
C VAL A 40 -8.95 -5.13 -17.21
N VAL A 41 -7.75 -4.65 -16.88
CA VAL A 41 -7.51 -3.93 -15.62
C VAL A 41 -8.09 -2.52 -15.69
N ARG A 42 -7.96 -1.83 -16.82
CA ARG A 42 -8.57 -0.49 -17.00
C ARG A 42 -10.10 -0.54 -16.96
N ASP A 43 -10.67 -1.60 -17.50
CA ASP A 43 -12.12 -1.85 -17.53
C ASP A 43 -12.72 -2.03 -16.12
N LEU A 44 -11.93 -2.36 -15.09
CA LEU A 44 -12.38 -2.35 -13.70
C LEU A 44 -12.84 -0.97 -13.22
N TYR A 45 -12.37 0.10 -13.87
CA TYR A 45 -12.63 1.49 -13.48
C TYR A 45 -13.54 2.20 -14.49
N SER A 46 -14.27 1.43 -15.29
CA SER A 46 -15.31 1.92 -16.21
C SER A 46 -16.53 2.45 -15.45
N ASP A 47 -17.26 3.37 -16.08
CA ASP A 47 -18.59 3.80 -15.62
C ASP A 47 -19.70 2.76 -15.93
N ASP A 48 -19.40 1.77 -16.79
CA ASP A 48 -20.32 0.69 -17.14
C ASP A 48 -20.15 -0.50 -16.20
N GLU A 49 -21.10 -0.69 -15.28
CA GLU A 49 -21.10 -1.79 -14.30
C GLU A 49 -20.98 -3.18 -14.93
N GLY A 50 -21.54 -3.40 -16.12
CA GLY A 50 -21.47 -4.67 -16.83
C GLY A 50 -20.05 -4.97 -17.34
N VAL A 51 -19.34 -3.94 -17.79
CA VAL A 51 -17.93 -4.04 -18.17
C VAL A 51 -17.06 -4.33 -16.94
N VAL A 52 -17.32 -3.65 -15.81
CA VAL A 52 -16.60 -3.88 -14.56
C VAL A 52 -16.80 -5.31 -14.08
N GLU A 53 -18.03 -5.82 -14.06
CA GLU A 53 -18.34 -7.19 -13.60
C GLU A 53 -17.64 -8.26 -14.46
N GLN A 54 -17.64 -8.09 -15.79
CA GLN A 54 -16.98 -9.02 -16.70
C GLN A 54 -15.47 -9.04 -16.50
N SER A 55 -14.86 -7.86 -16.42
CA SER A 55 -13.42 -7.71 -16.18
C SER A 55 -12.99 -8.24 -14.83
N TRP A 56 -13.80 -8.03 -13.80
CA TRP A 56 -13.55 -8.56 -12.47
C TRP A 56 -13.54 -10.09 -12.44
N LYS A 57 -14.55 -10.73 -13.04
CA LYS A 57 -14.61 -12.21 -13.15
C LYS A 57 -13.46 -12.78 -13.98
N ALA A 58 -13.07 -12.10 -15.06
CA ALA A 58 -11.93 -12.50 -15.89
C ALA A 58 -10.63 -12.49 -15.08
N LEU A 59 -10.36 -11.41 -14.33
CA LEU A 59 -9.15 -11.29 -13.52
C LEU A 59 -9.13 -12.25 -12.32
N LEU A 60 -10.28 -12.48 -11.69
CA LEU A 60 -10.42 -13.49 -10.62
C LEU A 60 -10.06 -14.90 -11.11
N SER A 61 -10.46 -15.24 -12.34
CA SER A 61 -10.15 -16.54 -12.96
C SER A 61 -8.65 -16.70 -13.24
N MET A 62 -7.95 -15.60 -13.52
CA MET A 62 -6.50 -15.59 -13.77
C MET A 62 -5.69 -15.53 -12.47
N THR A 63 -6.23 -14.90 -11.42
CA THR A 63 -5.53 -14.65 -10.15
C THR A 63 -6.46 -14.92 -8.97
N PRO A 64 -6.70 -16.19 -8.61
CA PRO A 64 -7.74 -16.54 -7.65
C PRO A 64 -7.40 -16.19 -6.19
N GLN A 65 -6.15 -15.82 -5.89
CA GLN A 65 -5.70 -15.58 -4.52
C GLN A 65 -5.11 -14.20 -4.33
N ALA A 66 -5.48 -13.60 -3.20
CA ALA A 66 -4.87 -12.39 -2.66
C ALA A 66 -3.38 -12.59 -2.45
N GLN A 67 -2.58 -11.61 -2.82
CA GLN A 67 -1.17 -11.64 -2.50
C GLN A 67 -0.93 -11.02 -1.13
N LYS A 68 -0.66 -11.85 -0.14
CA LYS A 68 -0.42 -11.39 1.22
C LYS A 68 0.90 -10.60 1.32
N ILE A 69 0.85 -9.48 2.02
CA ILE A 69 1.98 -8.61 2.33
C ILE A 69 2.13 -8.55 3.86
N PRO A 70 2.57 -9.64 4.50
CA PRO A 70 2.49 -9.78 5.96
C PRO A 70 3.42 -8.81 6.70
N PHE A 71 4.59 -8.50 6.13
CA PHE A 71 5.60 -7.69 6.80
C PHE A 71 5.03 -6.38 7.36
N ILE A 72 4.24 -5.65 6.57
CA ILE A 72 3.69 -4.35 6.97
C ILE A 72 2.71 -4.52 8.14
N GLY A 73 1.82 -5.53 8.07
CA GLY A 73 0.88 -5.82 9.14
C GLY A 73 1.60 -6.15 10.44
N SER A 74 2.50 -7.12 10.40
CA SER A 74 3.29 -7.56 11.55
C SER A 74 4.21 -6.46 12.11
N TYR A 75 4.77 -5.59 11.26
CA TYR A 75 5.55 -4.43 11.72
C TYR A 75 4.68 -3.45 12.52
N THR A 76 3.49 -3.10 12.04
CA THR A 76 2.58 -2.20 12.78
C THR A 76 2.14 -2.80 14.13
N GLN A 77 1.96 -4.13 14.20
CA GLN A 77 1.68 -4.83 15.45
C GLN A 77 2.87 -4.78 16.41
N TYR A 78 4.07 -5.12 15.91
CA TYR A 78 5.30 -5.09 16.69
C TYR A 78 5.53 -3.71 17.34
N VAL A 79 5.45 -2.63 16.55
CA VAL A 79 5.64 -1.27 17.08
C VAL A 79 4.55 -0.93 18.10
N SER A 80 3.28 -1.26 17.81
CA SER A 80 2.17 -1.02 18.73
C SER A 80 2.30 -1.73 20.08
N GLN A 81 3.01 -2.86 20.15
CA GLN A 81 3.15 -3.66 21.36
C GLN A 81 4.45 -3.39 22.13
N THR A 82 5.47 -2.87 21.44
CA THR A 82 6.81 -2.67 22.01
C THR A 82 7.13 -1.20 22.30
N ALA A 83 6.38 -0.26 21.75
CA ALA A 83 6.58 1.17 22.02
C ALA A 83 6.32 1.51 23.50
N LEU A 84 7.23 2.30 24.07
CA LEU A 84 7.16 2.76 25.46
C LEU A 84 6.24 3.99 25.67
N ILE A 85 5.70 4.54 24.59
CA ILE A 85 4.82 5.73 24.55
C ILE A 85 3.64 5.48 23.61
N ASP A 86 2.63 6.36 23.64
CA ASP A 86 1.50 6.30 22.72
C ASP A 86 1.96 6.32 21.26
N VAL A 87 1.56 5.29 20.52
CA VAL A 87 1.92 5.11 19.11
C VAL A 87 0.97 5.91 18.24
N ALA A 88 1.52 6.76 17.37
CA ALA A 88 0.73 7.49 16.39
C ALA A 88 0.05 6.53 15.39
N ASN A 89 -0.91 7.04 14.62
CA ASN A 89 -1.55 6.21 13.61
C ASN A 89 -0.56 5.81 12.51
N PHE A 90 -0.61 4.55 12.10
CA PHE A 90 -0.01 4.10 10.85
C PHE A 90 -0.98 4.32 9.70
N TYR A 91 -0.49 4.83 8.59
CA TYR A 91 -1.27 4.91 7.37
C TYR A 91 -0.62 4.06 6.29
N ILE A 92 -1.44 3.24 5.66
CA ILE A 92 -1.04 2.39 4.54
C ILE A 92 -1.93 2.76 3.36
N LEU A 93 -1.37 3.42 2.36
CA LEU A 93 -2.03 3.65 1.09
C LEU A 93 -1.68 2.51 0.16
N ASN A 94 -2.66 1.70 -0.18
CA ASN A 94 -2.50 0.60 -1.12
C ASN A 94 -3.18 0.95 -2.44
N THR A 95 -2.39 1.05 -3.50
CA THR A 95 -2.85 1.23 -4.88
C THR A 95 -2.73 -0.07 -5.69
N SER A 96 -2.30 -1.18 -5.08
CA SER A 96 -2.40 -2.50 -5.70
C SER A 96 -3.84 -3.01 -5.64
N ILE A 97 -4.25 -3.74 -6.69
CA ILE A 97 -5.55 -4.41 -6.78
C ILE A 97 -5.52 -5.85 -6.26
N SER A 98 -4.34 -6.43 -6.05
CA SER A 98 -4.18 -7.82 -5.60
C SER A 98 -3.46 -7.95 -4.26
N GLY A 99 -2.73 -6.91 -3.86
CA GLY A 99 -1.92 -6.89 -2.65
C GLY A 99 -2.83 -6.73 -1.44
N GLU A 100 -2.79 -7.69 -0.54
CA GLU A 100 -3.55 -7.64 0.71
C GLU A 100 -2.60 -7.45 1.89
N ILE A 101 -2.78 -6.33 2.58
CA ILE A 101 -2.11 -6.08 3.84
C ILE A 101 -2.68 -7.05 4.88
N GLY A 102 -1.80 -7.79 5.55
CA GLY A 102 -2.20 -8.73 6.61
C GLY A 102 -2.87 -8.02 7.80
N VAL A 103 -3.17 -8.78 8.84
CA VAL A 103 -3.77 -8.21 10.06
C VAL A 103 -2.84 -7.14 10.64
N THR A 104 -3.37 -5.93 10.83
CA THR A 104 -2.61 -4.77 11.30
C THR A 104 -2.92 -4.47 12.76
N SER A 105 -2.20 -3.51 13.37
CA SER A 105 -2.54 -3.02 14.70
C SER A 105 -3.82 -2.16 14.69
N LYS A 106 -4.46 -2.00 15.86
CA LYS A 106 -5.64 -1.14 16.03
C LYS A 106 -5.43 0.33 15.66
N ASN A 107 -4.18 0.80 15.62
CA ASN A 107 -3.82 2.18 15.25
C ASN A 107 -3.46 2.29 13.77
N THR A 108 -3.82 1.31 12.93
CA THR A 108 -3.48 1.30 11.51
C THR A 108 -4.70 1.57 10.65
N VAL A 109 -4.57 2.53 9.74
CA VAL A 109 -5.56 2.84 8.71
C VAL A 109 -5.03 2.33 7.38
N VAL A 110 -5.74 1.38 6.77
CA VAL A 110 -5.43 0.86 5.43
C VAL A 110 -6.43 1.45 4.44
N VAL A 111 -5.92 2.12 3.41
CA VAL A 111 -6.71 2.72 2.33
C VAL A 111 -6.43 1.95 1.04
N ASN A 112 -7.37 1.11 0.60
CA ASN A 112 -7.27 0.42 -0.68
C ASN A 112 -7.88 1.30 -1.78
N LEU A 113 -7.09 2.27 -2.26
CA LEU A 113 -7.54 3.35 -3.15
C LEU A 113 -8.17 2.83 -4.45
N ASN A 114 -7.65 1.70 -4.93
CA ASN A 114 -8.00 1.11 -6.22
C ASN A 114 -8.91 -0.11 -6.08
N GLY A 115 -9.48 -0.36 -4.91
CA GLY A 115 -10.22 -1.61 -4.65
C GLY A 115 -9.30 -2.84 -4.60
N LEU A 116 -9.88 -4.01 -4.33
CA LEU A 116 -9.17 -5.29 -4.26
C LEU A 116 -9.94 -6.36 -5.04
N LEU A 117 -9.24 -7.12 -5.89
CA LEU A 117 -9.82 -8.19 -6.71
C LEU A 117 -10.53 -9.25 -5.87
N HIS A 118 -9.96 -9.59 -4.71
CA HIS A 118 -10.46 -10.63 -3.82
C HIS A 118 -11.47 -10.10 -2.78
N LYS A 119 -12.03 -8.89 -2.96
CA LYS A 119 -13.05 -8.33 -2.08
C LYS A 119 -14.22 -7.74 -2.87
N GLY A 120 -15.43 -7.90 -2.35
CA GLY A 120 -16.65 -7.31 -2.92
C GLY A 120 -17.59 -6.80 -1.83
N VAL A 121 -18.47 -5.87 -2.18
CA VAL A 121 -19.47 -5.31 -1.27
C VAL A 121 -20.77 -6.09 -1.41
N CYS A 122 -21.31 -6.61 -0.32
CA CYS A 122 -22.57 -7.34 -0.37
C CYS A 122 -23.75 -6.41 -0.67
N LYS A 123 -24.52 -6.68 -1.73
CA LYS A 123 -25.66 -5.85 -2.17
C LYS A 123 -26.72 -5.64 -1.08
N ALA A 124 -26.92 -6.63 -0.22
CA ALA A 124 -27.94 -6.59 0.82
C ALA A 124 -27.49 -5.86 2.09
N THR A 125 -26.22 -5.93 2.45
CA THR A 125 -25.73 -5.47 3.76
C THR A 125 -24.73 -4.31 3.69
N GLY A 126 -24.17 -4.02 2.51
CA GLY A 126 -23.07 -3.06 2.34
C GLY A 126 -21.74 -3.52 2.97
N VAL A 127 -21.67 -4.74 3.50
CA VAL A 127 -20.47 -5.27 4.16
C VAL A 127 -19.50 -5.81 3.10
N ILE A 128 -18.22 -5.48 3.25
CA ILE A 128 -17.13 -6.04 2.44
C ILE A 128 -16.94 -7.52 2.79
N LYS A 129 -16.90 -8.38 1.78
CA LYS A 129 -16.67 -9.82 1.90
C LYS A 129 -15.50 -10.25 1.03
N ASP A 130 -14.80 -11.29 1.48
CA ASP A 130 -13.73 -11.92 0.71
C ASP A 130 -14.33 -12.80 -0.40
N ILE A 131 -13.58 -12.91 -1.50
CA ILE A 131 -13.92 -13.65 -2.71
C ILE A 131 -12.74 -14.52 -3.07
N SER A 132 -13.00 -15.80 -3.30
CA SER A 132 -11.99 -16.77 -3.73
C SER A 132 -12.26 -17.31 -5.13
N THR A 133 -13.53 -17.32 -5.55
CA THR A 133 -13.91 -17.81 -6.88
C THR A 133 -14.91 -16.89 -7.59
N PRO A 134 -15.03 -16.96 -8.93
CA PRO A 134 -16.02 -16.17 -9.66
C PRO A 134 -17.47 -16.38 -9.19
N GLU A 135 -17.79 -17.56 -8.65
CA GLU A 135 -19.13 -17.89 -8.14
C GLU A 135 -19.51 -17.06 -6.90
N ASP A 136 -18.52 -16.65 -6.09
CA ASP A 136 -18.73 -15.83 -4.90
C ASP A 136 -19.25 -14.42 -5.25
N THR A 137 -19.10 -13.98 -6.51
CA THR A 137 -19.48 -12.62 -6.96
C THR A 137 -20.99 -12.41 -7.09
N LYS A 138 -21.80 -13.49 -7.08
CA LYS A 138 -23.23 -13.45 -7.43
C LYS A 138 -24.04 -12.38 -6.68
N ASP A 139 -23.80 -12.24 -5.38
CA ASP A 139 -24.53 -11.30 -4.51
C ASP A 139 -23.67 -10.09 -4.07
N LEU A 140 -22.56 -9.88 -4.78
CA LEU A 140 -21.58 -8.84 -4.47
C LEU A 140 -21.50 -7.83 -5.61
N THR A 141 -21.10 -6.60 -5.28
CA THR A 141 -20.66 -5.60 -6.24
C THR A 141 -19.14 -5.42 -6.11
N PRO A 142 -18.43 -5.23 -7.23
CA PRO A 142 -17.02 -4.87 -7.19
C PRO A 142 -16.83 -3.55 -6.44
N ALA A 143 -15.73 -3.44 -5.68
CA ALA A 143 -15.38 -2.24 -4.93
C ALA A 143 -14.31 -1.40 -5.67
N PHE A 144 -14.46 -1.23 -6.98
CA PHE A 144 -13.58 -0.42 -7.82
C PHE A 144 -14.23 0.95 -8.04
N ILE A 145 -13.47 2.03 -7.87
CA ILE A 145 -13.97 3.40 -8.05
C ILE A 145 -13.76 3.83 -9.50
N PRO A 146 -14.80 4.25 -10.23
CA PRO A 146 -14.64 4.71 -11.61
C PRO A 146 -13.62 5.85 -11.74
N LEU A 147 -12.91 5.89 -12.87
CA LEU A 147 -11.97 6.99 -13.13
C LEU A 147 -12.65 8.36 -13.19
N SER A 148 -13.92 8.40 -13.60
CA SER A 148 -14.75 9.62 -13.64
C SER A 148 -14.96 10.23 -12.25
N GLU A 149 -14.97 9.41 -11.20
CA GLU A 149 -15.13 9.83 -9.81
C GLU A 149 -13.81 10.24 -9.16
N ASN A 150 -12.66 9.93 -9.77
CA ASN A 150 -11.33 10.37 -9.34
C ASN A 150 -11.13 10.26 -7.81
N TYR A 151 -11.30 9.05 -7.26
CA TYR A 151 -11.18 8.73 -5.82
C TYR A 151 -12.03 9.55 -4.85
N GLN A 152 -13.06 10.29 -5.32
CA GLN A 152 -13.95 11.10 -4.48
C GLN A 152 -14.50 10.36 -3.24
N PRO A 153 -14.86 9.06 -3.30
CA PRO A 153 -15.28 8.30 -2.11
C PRO A 153 -14.21 8.18 -1.01
N PHE A 154 -12.93 8.32 -1.35
CA PHE A 154 -11.81 8.30 -0.40
C PHE A 154 -11.30 9.71 -0.03
N TYR A 155 -11.94 10.77 -0.53
CA TYR A 155 -11.45 12.15 -0.38
C TYR A 155 -11.10 12.51 1.06
N ASP A 156 -11.99 12.28 2.02
CA ASP A 156 -11.77 12.65 3.42
C ASP A 156 -10.58 11.89 4.02
N VAL A 157 -10.45 10.59 3.73
CA VAL A 157 -9.37 9.75 4.25
C VAL A 157 -8.02 10.11 3.61
N VAL A 158 -8.03 10.38 2.30
CA VAL A 158 -6.83 10.84 1.58
C VAL A 158 -6.40 12.23 2.07
N HIS A 159 -7.35 13.14 2.28
CA HIS A 159 -7.08 14.47 2.83
C HIS A 159 -6.52 14.40 4.25
N ASP A 160 -7.05 13.50 5.08
CA ASP A 160 -6.51 13.27 6.42
C ASP A 160 -5.11 12.66 6.40
N LEU A 161 -4.84 11.72 5.49
CA LEU A 161 -3.50 11.18 5.24
C LEU A 161 -2.53 12.29 4.81
N GLU A 162 -2.93 13.12 3.85
CA GLU A 162 -2.14 14.24 3.37
C GLU A 162 -1.81 15.24 4.49
N LYS A 163 -2.79 15.60 5.32
CA LYS A 163 -2.56 16.43 6.51
C LYS A 163 -1.69 15.73 7.55
N PHE A 164 -1.79 14.41 7.66
CA PHE A 164 -0.97 13.63 8.58
C PHE A 164 0.52 13.70 8.20
N VAL A 165 0.83 13.67 6.90
CA VAL A 165 2.19 13.93 6.38
C VAL A 165 2.69 15.31 6.80
N GLU A 166 1.84 16.33 6.81
CA GLU A 166 2.21 17.70 7.18
C GLU A 166 2.42 17.91 8.68
N LYS A 167 1.69 17.18 9.53
CA LYS A 167 1.86 17.24 11.00
C LYS A 167 3.21 16.66 11.42
N GLN A 168 3.86 17.22 12.45
CA GLN A 168 5.21 16.83 12.94
C GLN A 168 5.39 15.36 13.40
N GLU A 169 4.39 14.52 13.20
CA GLU A 169 4.34 13.15 13.69
C GLU A 169 5.04 12.17 12.72
N VAL A 170 4.86 12.29 11.40
CA VAL A 170 5.45 11.35 10.42
C VAL A 170 6.98 11.44 10.35
N ARG A 171 7.66 10.32 10.54
CA ARG A 171 9.14 10.26 10.50
C ARG A 171 9.67 9.61 9.24
N SER A 172 8.85 8.79 8.58
CA SER A 172 9.26 8.07 7.37
C SER A 172 8.09 7.80 6.44
N VAL A 173 8.36 7.88 5.14
CA VAL A 173 7.43 7.49 4.07
C VAL A 173 8.15 6.53 3.13
N PHE A 174 7.53 5.38 2.91
CA PHE A 174 8.05 4.33 2.04
C PHE A 174 7.17 4.19 0.81
N PHE A 175 7.78 4.31 -0.36
CA PHE A 175 7.16 4.18 -1.68
C PHE A 175 7.61 2.87 -2.29
N ILE A 176 6.77 1.83 -2.23
CA ILE A 176 7.17 0.45 -2.55
C ILE A 176 6.41 -0.03 -3.78
N GLY A 177 7.13 -0.26 -4.88
CA GLY A 177 6.56 -0.75 -6.14
C GLY A 177 5.60 0.25 -6.81
N VAL A 178 5.78 1.55 -6.57
CA VAL A 178 4.93 2.61 -7.12
C VAL A 178 5.54 3.23 -8.38
N SER A 179 4.71 3.46 -9.40
CA SER A 179 5.14 4.14 -10.63
C SER A 179 5.22 5.67 -10.49
N GLY A 180 4.69 6.23 -9.39
CA GLY A 180 4.55 7.66 -9.17
C GLY A 180 3.45 8.34 -10.01
N LYS A 181 2.76 7.62 -10.91
CA LYS A 181 1.76 8.18 -11.83
C LYS A 181 0.36 8.36 -11.22
N CYS A 182 0.14 7.86 -10.01
CA CYS A 182 -1.11 8.05 -9.29
C CYS A 182 -1.08 9.44 -8.61
N PRO A 183 -2.06 10.33 -8.85
CA PRO A 183 -2.04 11.69 -8.28
C PRO A 183 -1.93 11.74 -6.76
N VAL A 184 -2.57 10.79 -6.05
CA VAL A 184 -2.49 10.71 -4.59
C VAL A 184 -1.07 10.35 -4.12
N VAL A 185 -0.39 9.46 -4.85
CA VAL A 185 1.00 9.09 -4.55
C VAL A 185 1.93 10.28 -4.75
N GLU A 186 1.75 11.03 -5.83
CA GLU A 186 2.48 12.26 -6.10
C GLU A 186 2.25 13.33 -5.02
N SER A 187 1.00 13.54 -4.61
CA SER A 187 0.65 14.47 -3.53
C SER A 187 1.34 14.12 -2.22
N ILE A 188 1.33 12.84 -1.81
CA ILE A 188 2.02 12.38 -0.60
C ILE A 188 3.52 12.61 -0.70
N PHE A 189 4.13 12.33 -1.85
CA PHE A 189 5.56 12.58 -2.06
C PHE A 189 5.90 14.07 -1.95
N ASN A 190 5.17 14.93 -2.65
CA ASN A 190 5.39 16.38 -2.63
C ASN A 190 5.23 16.97 -1.23
N ARG A 191 4.23 16.50 -0.45
CA ARG A 191 4.07 16.92 0.95
C ARG A 191 5.21 16.43 1.84
N ALA A 192 5.71 15.22 1.62
CA ALA A 192 6.90 14.73 2.31
C ALA A 192 8.14 15.58 1.99
N LEU A 193 8.32 15.99 0.73
CA LEU A 193 9.41 16.89 0.31
C LEU A 193 9.30 18.27 0.98
N MET A 194 8.14 18.90 0.90
CA MET A 194 7.92 20.21 1.53
C MET A 194 8.24 20.15 3.02
N ARG A 195 7.84 19.08 3.69
CA ARG A 195 8.15 18.88 5.10
C ARG A 195 9.64 18.64 5.36
N SER A 196 10.36 17.95 4.48
CA SER A 196 11.81 17.75 4.62
C SER A 196 12.62 19.06 4.64
N THR A 197 12.04 20.18 4.21
CA THR A 197 12.65 21.52 4.34
C THR A 197 12.54 22.14 5.75
N MET A 198 11.81 21.50 6.67
CA MET A 198 11.62 21.95 8.06
C MET A 198 12.65 21.32 9.03
N LYS A 199 12.63 21.72 10.31
CA LYS A 199 13.62 21.30 11.32
C LYS A 199 13.72 19.78 11.58
N ASP A 200 12.70 19.02 11.22
CA ASP A 200 12.63 17.57 11.37
C ASP A 200 12.32 16.91 10.01
N PRO A 201 13.35 16.52 9.24
CA PRO A 201 13.15 16.00 7.90
C PRO A 201 12.48 14.62 7.91
N VAL A 202 11.54 14.42 6.99
CA VAL A 202 10.93 13.12 6.73
C VAL A 202 11.90 12.27 5.90
N PHE A 203 12.16 11.05 6.36
CA PHE A 203 12.91 10.06 5.58
C PHE A 203 12.04 9.47 4.48
N LYS A 204 12.50 9.51 3.23
CA LYS A 204 11.79 9.06 2.04
C LYS A 204 12.57 7.90 1.43
N CYS A 205 11.95 6.73 1.39
CA CYS A 205 12.52 5.54 0.78
C CYS A 205 11.71 5.16 -0.44
N VAL A 206 12.36 5.05 -1.60
CA VAL A 206 11.75 4.62 -2.86
C VAL A 206 12.30 3.25 -3.23
N VAL A 207 11.41 2.27 -3.38
CA VAL A 207 11.75 0.90 -3.76
C VAL A 207 11.04 0.59 -5.07
N ASN A 208 11.80 0.49 -6.15
CA ASN A 208 11.25 0.17 -7.47
C ASN A 208 12.33 -0.44 -8.37
N THR A 209 11.91 -1.28 -9.32
CA THR A 209 12.83 -1.87 -10.31
C THR A 209 13.30 -0.85 -11.34
N GLU A 210 12.44 0.11 -11.67
CA GLU A 210 12.69 1.18 -12.62
C GLU A 210 12.85 2.53 -11.92
N ALA A 211 13.47 3.48 -12.63
CA ALA A 211 13.62 4.85 -12.16
C ALA A 211 12.28 5.61 -12.22
N THR A 212 12.07 6.52 -11.28
CA THR A 212 10.90 7.41 -11.20
C THR A 212 11.35 8.82 -10.84
N TYR A 213 10.47 9.82 -11.00
CA TYR A 213 10.79 11.20 -10.59
C TYR A 213 11.08 11.34 -9.08
N MET A 214 10.64 10.38 -8.26
CA MET A 214 10.86 10.41 -6.82
C MET A 214 12.31 10.12 -6.44
N ASP A 215 13.09 9.54 -7.36
CA ASP A 215 14.45 9.09 -7.06
C ASP A 215 15.41 10.25 -6.78
N ASP A 216 15.21 11.38 -7.45
CA ASP A 216 16.11 12.54 -7.37
C ASP A 216 16.12 13.18 -5.98
N GLU A 217 15.00 13.03 -5.24
CA GLU A 217 14.77 13.69 -3.95
C GLU A 217 14.56 12.69 -2.80
N ALA A 218 14.67 11.39 -3.07
CA ALA A 218 14.57 10.35 -2.04
C ALA A 218 15.86 10.26 -1.22
N ASP A 219 15.72 10.02 0.09
CA ASP A 219 16.88 9.81 0.98
C ASP A 219 17.52 8.43 0.75
N LEU A 220 16.72 7.45 0.32
CA LEU A 220 17.18 6.13 -0.08
C LEU A 220 16.41 5.64 -1.31
N VAL A 221 17.15 5.16 -2.31
CA VAL A 221 16.60 4.56 -3.52
C VAL A 221 17.07 3.12 -3.63
N VAL A 222 16.12 2.18 -3.62
CA VAL A 222 16.37 0.75 -3.68
C VAL A 222 15.91 0.20 -5.03
N ARG A 223 16.87 -0.15 -5.89
CA ARG A 223 16.60 -0.83 -7.17
C ARG A 223 16.42 -2.33 -6.95
N ALA A 224 15.20 -2.73 -6.61
CA ALA A 224 14.86 -4.12 -6.32
C ALA A 224 13.37 -4.39 -6.56
N ASP A 225 13.04 -5.67 -6.71
CA ASP A 225 11.66 -6.15 -6.61
C ASP A 225 11.08 -5.84 -5.22
N ALA A 226 9.83 -5.38 -5.20
CA ALA A 226 9.15 -4.98 -3.97
C ALA A 226 8.98 -6.14 -2.98
N LYS A 227 8.70 -7.36 -3.44
CA LYS A 227 8.55 -8.53 -2.56
C LYS A 227 9.87 -8.92 -1.96
N ASP A 228 10.94 -8.90 -2.76
CA ASP A 228 12.28 -9.23 -2.28
C ASP A 228 12.75 -8.23 -1.23
N PHE A 229 12.47 -6.94 -1.43
CA PHE A 229 12.73 -5.91 -0.41
C PHE A 229 11.94 -6.17 0.89
N LEU A 230 10.65 -6.44 0.80
CA LEU A 230 9.82 -6.72 1.98
C LEU A 230 10.24 -8.01 2.69
N ARG A 231 10.68 -9.03 1.96
CA ARG A 231 11.24 -10.26 2.52
C ARG A 231 12.56 -9.99 3.25
N LEU A 232 13.43 -9.18 2.66
CA LEU A 232 14.67 -8.74 3.31
C LEU A 232 14.38 -7.98 4.60
N LEU A 233 13.40 -7.07 4.61
CA LEU A 233 12.97 -6.39 5.82
C LEU A 233 12.44 -7.40 6.84
N SER A 234 11.56 -8.32 6.47
CA SER A 234 11.05 -9.34 7.40
C SER A 234 12.17 -10.15 8.06
N GLN A 235 13.19 -10.55 7.31
CA GLN A 235 14.36 -11.29 7.83
C GLN A 235 15.26 -10.43 8.74
N SER A 236 15.29 -9.12 8.50
CA SER A 236 16.14 -8.18 9.23
C SER A 236 15.52 -7.70 10.55
N PHE A 237 14.26 -8.06 10.84
CA PHE A 237 13.55 -7.76 12.10
C PHE A 237 13.19 -9.05 12.87
N PRO A 238 14.19 -9.83 13.34
CA PRO A 238 13.99 -11.20 13.85
C PRO A 238 13.12 -11.31 15.12
N ASP A 239 13.02 -10.28 15.96
CA ASP A 239 12.11 -10.31 17.12
C ASP A 239 10.62 -10.30 16.72
N GLY A 240 10.31 -10.08 15.44
CA GLY A 240 8.98 -10.23 14.90
C GLY A 240 8.65 -11.64 14.41
N GLU A 241 9.54 -12.65 14.49
CA GLU A 241 9.24 -14.04 14.07
C GLU A 241 8.00 -14.64 14.77
N ARG A 242 7.65 -14.12 15.96
CA ARG A 242 6.37 -14.42 16.66
C ARG A 242 5.12 -13.87 15.97
N TYR A 243 5.26 -12.90 15.09
CA TYR A 243 4.19 -12.17 14.38
C TYR A 243 4.23 -12.35 12.86
N PHE A 244 5.26 -12.99 12.30
CA PHE A 244 5.44 -13.17 10.84
C PHE A 244 5.12 -14.60 10.35
N ASN A 245 4.83 -15.54 11.25
CA ASN A 245 4.64 -16.97 10.92
C ASN A 245 3.20 -17.49 11.12
N ASP A 246 2.21 -16.60 11.22
CA ASP A 246 0.78 -16.96 11.22
C ASP A 246 0.11 -16.65 9.87
#